data_AF-A0A350YA22-F1
#
_entry.id   AF-A0A350YA22-F1
#
_cell.length_a   1.000
_cell.length_b   1.000
_cell.length_c   1.000
_cell.angle_alpha   90.00
_cell.angle_beta   90.00
_cell.angle_gamma   90.00
#
_symmetry.space_group_name_H-M   'P 1'
#
loop_
_entity.id
_entity.type
_entity.pdbx_description
1 polymer ?
#
loop_
_entity_poly.entity_id
_entity_poly.type
_entity_poly.pdbx_seq_one_letter_code
_entity_poly.pdbx_strand_id
1 'polypeptide(L)'
;MSLFFLTLPSRPVWAQTSFTGVLKLTNTCNATTSISGKNPLPLTIEQFYEVKGLNKEPGATHAYINIPGVGSRWVPLSCGTLNKIIAVVFTNEPTPTPVTPPTPVTPVTPVTPPTKTQLLAFFDTRTYATGTYSRVRQTIKP
;
A
#
# COMPACT_ATOMS: atom_id res chain seq x y z
N MET A 1 13.40 38.31 -40.63
CA MET A 1 12.57 37.11 -40.41
C MET A 1 12.76 36.67 -38.96
N SER A 2 11.81 37.01 -38.07
CA SER A 2 11.85 36.56 -36.67
C SER A 2 11.26 35.17 -36.55
N LEU A 3 12.09 34.20 -36.13
CA LEU A 3 11.64 32.88 -35.72
C LEU A 3 11.09 32.97 -34.29
N PHE A 4 9.77 33.01 -34.16
CA PHE A 4 9.10 32.82 -32.88
C PHE A 4 9.24 31.34 -32.47
N PHE A 5 10.10 31.06 -31.49
CA PHE A 5 10.11 29.78 -30.80
C PHE A 5 8.92 29.72 -29.85
N LEU A 6 7.84 29.06 -30.28
CA LEU A 6 6.72 28.69 -29.42
C LEU A 6 7.19 27.58 -28.46
N THR A 7 7.61 27.97 -27.25
CA THR A 7 7.86 27.04 -26.16
C THR A 7 6.51 26.49 -25.66
N LEU A 8 6.10 25.32 -26.16
CA LEU A 8 4.95 24.63 -25.59
C LEU A 8 5.26 24.24 -24.13
N PRO A 9 4.35 24.50 -23.18
CA PRO A 9 4.53 24.09 -21.80
C PRO A 9 4.63 22.56 -21.73
N SER A 10 5.68 22.08 -21.07
CA SER A 10 5.88 20.65 -20.79
C SER A 10 4.71 20.13 -19.97
N ARG A 11 3.75 19.46 -20.62
CA ARG A 11 2.61 18.87 -19.93
C ARG A 11 3.11 17.78 -18.97
N PRO A 12 2.65 17.75 -17.70
CA PRO A 12 2.92 16.62 -16.82
C PRO A 12 2.47 15.33 -17.53
N VAL A 13 3.31 14.30 -17.53
CA VAL A 13 2.97 13.01 -18.15
C VAL A 13 2.25 12.19 -17.09
N TRP A 14 0.91 12.21 -17.15
CA TRP A 14 0.07 11.40 -16.27
C TRP A 14 0.05 9.96 -16.80
N ALA A 15 -0.14 8.99 -15.89
CA ALA A 15 -0.44 7.63 -16.30
C ALA A 15 -1.73 7.62 -17.14
N GLN A 16 -1.76 6.82 -18.20
CA GLN A 16 -2.93 6.75 -19.09
C GLN A 16 -4.02 5.84 -18.51
N THR A 17 -3.63 4.89 -17.66
CA THR A 17 -4.53 4.00 -16.94
C THR A 17 -4.16 3.98 -15.46
N SER A 18 -5.15 4.12 -14.59
CA SER A 18 -4.97 4.02 -13.15
C SER A 18 -4.67 2.57 -12.77
N PHE A 19 -3.59 2.39 -12.02
CA PHE A 19 -3.19 1.09 -11.48
C PHE A 19 -2.47 1.35 -10.17
N THR A 20 -2.79 0.55 -9.15
CA THR A 20 -2.12 0.62 -7.86
C THR A 20 -1.53 -0.73 -7.52
N GLY A 21 -0.24 -0.74 -7.26
CA GLY A 21 0.50 -1.96 -7.00
C GLY A 21 1.96 -1.69 -6.69
N VAL A 22 2.75 -2.75 -6.76
CA VAL A 22 4.18 -2.72 -6.49
C VAL A 22 4.92 -3.37 -7.64
N LEU A 23 5.96 -2.71 -8.13
CA LEU A 23 6.92 -3.28 -9.08
C LEU A 23 8.15 -3.74 -8.30
N LYS A 24 8.43 -5.04 -8.31
CA LYS A 24 9.70 -5.58 -7.81
C LYS A 24 10.68 -5.64 -8.98
N LEU A 25 11.77 -4.89 -8.92
CA LEU A 25 12.79 -4.97 -9.98
C LEU A 25 13.63 -6.23 -9.85
N THR A 26 13.76 -6.96 -10.95
CA THR A 26 14.61 -8.15 -11.06
C THR A 26 15.79 -7.92 -12.01
N ASN A 27 15.70 -6.91 -12.89
CA ASN A 27 16.72 -6.55 -13.86
C ASN A 27 17.17 -5.11 -13.64
N THR A 28 18.43 -4.80 -14.00
CA THR A 28 18.95 -3.43 -13.99
C THR A 28 18.24 -2.59 -15.05
N CYS A 29 17.62 -1.49 -14.63
CA CYS A 29 16.86 -0.61 -15.51
C CYS A 29 16.96 0.85 -15.11
N ASN A 30 16.61 1.72 -16.06
CA ASN A 30 16.51 3.16 -15.85
C ASN A 30 15.04 3.58 -15.75
N ALA A 31 14.75 4.48 -14.82
CA ALA A 31 13.51 5.24 -14.78
C ALA A 31 13.66 6.53 -15.58
N THR A 32 12.64 6.92 -16.34
CA THR A 32 12.71 8.06 -17.26
C THR A 32 11.57 9.04 -17.02
N THR A 33 11.74 10.31 -17.38
CA THR A 33 10.63 11.29 -17.27
C THR A 33 9.52 11.04 -18.28
N SER A 34 9.82 10.32 -19.36
CA SER A 34 8.87 9.96 -20.42
C SER A 34 9.08 8.52 -20.87
N ILE A 35 8.04 7.93 -21.44
CA ILE A 35 8.10 6.59 -22.07
C ILE A 35 9.13 6.55 -23.21
N SER A 36 9.40 7.67 -23.87
CA SER A 36 10.42 7.78 -24.91
C SER A 36 11.87 7.71 -24.39
N GLY A 37 12.08 7.52 -23.08
CA GLY A 37 13.41 7.26 -22.52
C GLY A 37 14.21 8.50 -22.07
N LYS A 38 13.60 9.69 -21.96
CA LYS A 38 14.34 10.91 -21.60
C LYS A 38 14.73 10.95 -20.12
N ASN A 39 15.89 11.55 -19.84
CA ASN A 39 16.46 11.76 -18.50
C ASN A 39 16.50 10.46 -17.66
N PRO A 40 17.29 9.46 -18.09
CA PRO A 40 17.37 8.18 -17.42
C PRO A 40 17.98 8.32 -16.02
N LEU A 41 17.39 7.64 -15.06
CA LEU A 41 17.87 7.51 -13.68
C LEU A 41 18.00 6.02 -13.37
N PRO A 42 19.20 5.50 -13.05
CA PRO A 42 19.37 4.09 -12.72
C PRO A 42 18.60 3.73 -11.45
N LEU A 43 17.99 2.54 -11.47
CA LEU A 43 17.28 1.97 -10.34
C LEU A 43 18.06 0.83 -9.70
N THR A 44 17.77 0.58 -8.43
CA THR A 44 18.39 -0.50 -7.66
C THR A 44 17.60 -1.79 -7.86
N ILE A 45 18.30 -2.87 -8.22
CA ILE A 45 17.70 -4.21 -8.31
C ILE A 45 17.22 -4.71 -6.95
N GLU A 46 16.28 -5.67 -6.95
CA GLU A 46 15.64 -6.22 -5.75
C GLU A 46 14.86 -5.20 -4.89
N GLN A 47 14.76 -3.95 -5.34
CA GLN A 47 13.95 -2.91 -4.70
C GLN A 47 12.51 -2.94 -5.20
N PHE A 48 11.60 -2.60 -4.28
CA PHE A 48 10.18 -2.46 -4.54
C PHE A 48 9.83 -0.98 -4.74
N TYR A 49 9.07 -0.69 -5.80
CA TYR A 49 8.60 0.66 -6.10
C TYR A 49 7.07 0.69 -6.18
N GLU A 50 6.47 1.72 -5.60
CA GLU A 50 5.03 1.95 -5.67
C GLU A 50 4.65 2.35 -7.10
N VAL A 51 3.67 1.66 -7.68
CA VAL A 51 3.14 1.94 -9.01
C VAL A 51 1.89 2.81 -8.88
N LYS A 52 1.90 3.95 -9.56
CA LYS A 52 0.80 4.94 -9.61
C LYS A 52 -0.10 4.75 -10.84
N GLY A 53 0.39 4.08 -11.87
CA GLY A 53 -0.40 3.78 -13.05
C GLY A 53 0.39 3.10 -14.15
N LEU A 54 -0.29 2.80 -15.26
CA LEU A 54 0.28 2.15 -16.43
C LEU A 54 0.14 3.03 -17.67
N ASN A 55 0.91 2.70 -18.70
CA ASN A 55 0.85 3.42 -19.96
C ASN A 55 -0.35 3.07 -20.83
N LYS A 56 -0.97 1.90 -20.64
CA LYS A 56 -2.23 1.46 -21.28
C LYS A 56 -2.71 0.17 -20.63
N GLU A 57 -3.98 -0.18 -20.84
CA GLU A 57 -4.51 -1.53 -20.64
C GLU A 57 -5.49 -1.89 -21.77
N PRO A 58 -5.50 -3.15 -22.26
CA PRO A 58 -4.58 -4.25 -21.95
C PRO A 58 -3.19 -4.11 -22.61
N GLY A 59 -2.24 -4.94 -22.18
CA GLY A 59 -0.89 -5.00 -22.79
C GLY A 59 0.03 -3.84 -22.41
N ALA A 60 -0.01 -3.41 -21.16
CA ALA A 60 0.92 -2.42 -20.62
C ALA A 60 2.38 -2.82 -20.89
N THR A 61 3.23 -1.83 -21.17
CA THR A 61 4.68 -2.03 -21.36
C THR A 61 5.50 -1.22 -20.37
N HIS A 62 4.90 -0.19 -19.77
CA HIS A 62 5.57 0.67 -18.81
C HIS A 62 4.66 0.91 -17.61
N ALA A 63 5.30 0.96 -16.43
CA ALA A 63 4.71 1.42 -15.19
C ALA A 63 5.17 2.84 -14.87
N TYR A 64 4.26 3.64 -14.34
CA TYR A 64 4.57 4.93 -13.73
C TYR A 64 4.77 4.70 -12.24
N ILE A 65 6.02 4.76 -11.77
CA ILE A 65 6.39 4.47 -10.39
C ILE A 65 6.74 5.74 -9.63
N ASN A 66 6.57 5.73 -8.31
CA ASN A 66 7.05 6.77 -7.42
C ASN A 66 8.44 6.42 -6.85
N ILE A 67 9.42 7.29 -7.05
CA ILE A 67 10.78 7.13 -6.51
C ILE A 67 10.95 8.10 -5.34
N PRO A 68 11.23 7.61 -4.11
CA PRO A 68 11.41 8.46 -2.93
C PRO A 68 12.48 9.54 -3.16
N GLY A 69 12.16 10.79 -2.82
CA GLY A 69 13.07 11.94 -2.97
C GLY A 69 13.27 12.47 -4.39
N VAL A 70 12.78 11.77 -5.42
CA VAL A 70 12.92 12.16 -6.83
C VAL A 70 11.57 12.52 -7.46
N GLY A 71 10.52 11.77 -7.12
CA GLY A 71 9.20 11.87 -7.73
C GLY A 71 8.91 10.75 -8.73
N SER A 72 7.88 10.92 -9.54
CA SER A 72 7.35 9.82 -10.35
C SER A 72 7.99 9.72 -11.75
N ARG A 73 8.26 8.50 -12.20
CA ARG A 73 9.00 8.18 -13.43
C ARG A 73 8.45 6.95 -14.13
N TRP A 74 8.69 6.83 -15.43
CA TRP A 74 8.34 5.68 -16.25
C TRP A 74 9.43 4.60 -16.19
N VAL A 75 9.02 3.34 -16.08
CA VAL A 75 9.91 2.18 -16.06
C VAL A 75 9.31 1.08 -16.94
N PRO A 76 10.11 0.41 -17.80
CA PRO A 76 9.63 -0.73 -18.56
C PRO A 76 9.21 -1.89 -17.65
N LEU A 77 8.10 -2.54 -17.94
CA LEU A 77 7.62 -3.69 -17.17
C LEU A 77 8.52 -4.93 -17.32
N SER A 78 9.32 -5.02 -18.39
CA SER A 78 10.34 -6.06 -18.56
C SER A 78 11.45 -6.03 -17.51
N CYS A 79 11.53 -4.95 -16.72
CA CYS A 79 12.52 -4.78 -15.66
C CYS A 79 12.21 -5.57 -14.39
N GLY A 80 10.99 -6.11 -14.26
CA GLY A 80 10.57 -6.70 -13.00
C GLY A 80 9.21 -7.37 -13.04
N THR A 81 8.70 -7.67 -11.85
CA THR A 81 7.39 -8.29 -11.65
C THR A 81 6.42 -7.30 -11.05
N LEU A 82 5.29 -7.09 -11.74
CA LEU A 82 4.22 -6.20 -11.33
C LEU A 82 3.19 -6.96 -10.48
N ASN A 83 2.98 -6.52 -9.24
CA ASN A 83 2.00 -7.11 -8.33
C ASN A 83 0.90 -6.08 -8.03
N LYS A 84 -0.36 -6.44 -8.29
CA LYS A 84 -1.51 -5.59 -7.97
C LYS A 84 -1.80 -5.67 -6.46
N ILE A 85 -1.92 -4.53 -5.80
CA ILE A 85 -2.41 -4.51 -4.41
C ILE A 85 -3.94 -4.61 -4.48
N ILE A 86 -4.47 -5.73 -4.01
CA ILE A 86 -5.91 -5.89 -3.80
C ILE A 86 -6.17 -5.45 -2.36
N ALA A 87 -6.77 -4.27 -2.18
CA ALA A 87 -7.25 -3.86 -0.87
C ALA A 87 -8.37 -4.82 -0.47
N VAL A 88 -8.07 -5.76 0.42
CA VAL A 88 -9.09 -6.62 1.01
C VAL A 88 -9.84 -5.76 2.02
N VAL A 89 -11.03 -5.30 1.64
CA VAL A 89 -11.94 -4.64 2.58
C VAL A 89 -12.44 -5.72 3.51
N PHE A 90 -11.89 -5.78 4.72
CA PHE A 90 -12.52 -6.52 5.81
C PHE A 90 -13.79 -5.77 6.17
N THR A 91 -14.92 -6.20 5.60
CA THR A 91 -16.21 -5.92 6.19
C THR A 91 -16.23 -6.62 7.53
N ASN A 92 -16.08 -5.86 8.62
CA ASN A 92 -16.41 -6.36 9.95
C ASN A 92 -17.90 -6.72 9.92
N GLU A 93 -18.20 -7.97 9.58
CA GLU A 93 -19.52 -8.53 9.76
C GLU A 93 -19.86 -8.37 11.25
N PRO A 94 -20.99 -7.73 11.61
CA PRO A 94 -21.34 -7.57 13.00
C PRO A 94 -21.49 -8.96 13.62
N THR A 95 -20.68 -9.23 14.64
CA THR A 95 -20.76 -10.41 15.50
C THR A 95 -22.24 -10.68 15.84
N PRO A 96 -22.78 -11.88 15.56
CA PRO A 96 -24.15 -12.20 15.96
C PRO A 96 -24.24 -12.07 17.47
N THR A 97 -25.18 -11.26 17.93
CA THR A 97 -25.48 -11.07 19.34
C THR A 97 -25.72 -12.44 19.97
N PRO A 98 -25.04 -12.79 21.10
CA PRO A 98 -25.29 -14.06 21.76
C PRO A 98 -26.75 -14.09 22.23
N VAL A 99 -27.52 -15.05 21.70
CA VAL A 99 -28.88 -15.34 22.16
C VAL A 99 -28.79 -15.78 23.61
N THR A 100 -29.42 -15.03 24.51
CA THR A 100 -29.47 -15.34 25.94
C THR A 100 -30.21 -16.66 26.14
N PRO A 101 -29.59 -17.69 26.76
CA PRO A 101 -30.29 -18.92 27.13
C PRO A 101 -31.33 -18.60 28.23
N PRO A 102 -32.52 -19.25 28.22
CA PRO A 102 -33.45 -19.15 29.33
C PRO A 102 -32.82 -19.68 30.63
N THR A 103 -33.14 -18.99 31.72
CA THR A 103 -32.59 -19.12 33.07
C THR A 103 -32.64 -20.57 33.59
N PRO A 104 -31.51 -21.15 34.07
CA PRO A 104 -31.51 -22.43 34.75
C PRO A 104 -31.94 -22.28 36.22
N VAL A 105 -32.71 -23.26 36.71
CA VAL A 105 -33.15 -23.40 38.10
C VAL A 105 -31.96 -23.76 39.01
N THR A 106 -31.90 -23.14 40.19
CA THR A 106 -30.90 -23.32 41.27
C THR A 106 -31.20 -24.58 42.12
N PRO A 107 -30.42 -24.98 43.16
CA PRO A 107 -28.96 -25.23 43.29
C PRO A 107 -28.65 -26.59 43.97
N VAL A 108 -27.48 -27.21 43.70
CA VAL A 108 -26.82 -28.10 44.69
C VAL A 108 -25.30 -27.90 44.66
N THR A 109 -24.72 -27.67 45.83
CA THR A 109 -23.28 -27.43 46.13
C THR A 109 -22.68 -28.72 46.75
N PRO A 110 -21.38 -28.80 47.14
CA PRO A 110 -20.11 -28.62 46.43
C PRO A 110 -19.14 -29.83 46.63
N VAL A 111 -18.17 -30.07 45.73
CA VAL A 111 -16.89 -30.72 46.11
C VAL A 111 -15.73 -30.14 45.28
N THR A 112 -14.63 -29.79 45.96
CA THR A 112 -13.39 -29.18 45.46
C THR A 112 -12.20 -29.97 46.08
N PRO A 113 -10.91 -29.78 45.69
CA PRO A 113 -10.13 -29.92 44.43
C PRO A 113 -9.07 -31.08 44.60
N PRO A 114 -7.85 -31.18 43.99
CA PRO A 114 -7.12 -30.40 42.95
C PRO A 114 -6.57 -31.27 41.77
N THR A 115 -6.03 -30.74 40.66
CA THR A 115 -4.58 -30.48 40.49
C THR A 115 -4.26 -29.98 39.05
N LYS A 116 -3.60 -28.81 38.97
CA LYS A 116 -2.46 -28.40 38.13
C LYS A 116 -2.04 -29.31 36.94
N THR A 117 -1.83 -28.74 35.75
CA THR A 117 -0.50 -28.58 35.08
C THR A 117 -0.58 -28.41 33.55
N GLN A 118 -0.11 -27.23 33.06
CA GLN A 118 0.58 -26.93 31.77
C GLN A 118 -0.14 -27.12 30.41
N LEU A 119 0.07 -26.35 29.32
CA LEU A 119 1.15 -25.50 28.77
C LEU A 119 0.47 -24.33 27.96
N LEU A 120 1.02 -23.18 27.58
CA LEU A 120 2.33 -22.52 27.62
C LEU A 120 2.10 -21.02 27.33
N ALA A 121 2.90 -20.15 27.94
CA ALA A 121 2.99 -18.73 27.64
C ALA A 121 4.02 -18.47 26.53
N PHE A 122 3.64 -17.66 25.53
CA PHE A 122 4.60 -16.86 24.76
C PHE A 122 3.95 -15.50 24.44
N PHE A 123 3.67 -14.75 25.50
CA PHE A 123 3.70 -13.30 25.39
C PHE A 123 5.17 -12.90 25.31
N ASP A 124 5.55 -12.26 24.21
CA ASP A 124 6.67 -11.32 24.23
C ASP A 124 6.18 -9.97 23.72
N THR A 125 5.76 -9.15 24.68
CA THR A 125 5.55 -7.73 24.55
C THR A 125 6.90 -7.02 24.42
N ARG A 126 7.10 -6.26 23.34
CA ARG A 126 8.00 -5.09 23.38
C ARG A 126 7.27 -3.81 22.98
N THR A 127 6.96 -3.08 24.05
CA THR A 127 6.61 -1.67 24.16
C THR A 127 7.73 -0.76 23.65
N TYR A 128 7.42 0.17 22.73
CA TYR A 128 7.97 1.54 22.67
C TYR A 128 6.87 2.40 22.04
N ALA A 129 6.11 3.13 22.85
CA ALA A 129 6.36 4.52 23.23
C ALA A 129 5.67 5.52 22.28
N THR A 130 4.51 6.00 22.74
CA THR A 130 4.05 7.40 22.70
C THR A 130 4.36 8.24 21.44
N GLY A 131 3.33 8.46 20.63
CA GLY A 131 3.28 9.54 19.63
C GLY A 131 1.83 9.97 19.40
N THR A 132 1.39 10.95 20.18
CA THR A 132 0.06 11.56 20.15
C THR A 132 -0.22 12.20 18.78
N TYR A 133 -1.15 11.65 18.00
CA TYR A 133 -1.64 12.34 16.79
C TYR A 133 -2.71 13.37 17.18
N SER A 134 -2.29 14.62 17.39
CA SER A 134 -3.20 15.76 17.49
C SER A 134 -3.82 16.06 16.12
N ARG A 135 -5.14 15.83 16.03
CA ARG A 135 -5.98 16.11 14.87
C ARG A 135 -6.32 17.61 14.84
N VAL A 136 -5.50 18.43 14.20
CA VAL A 136 -5.88 19.83 13.93
C VAL A 136 -6.69 19.88 12.63
N ARG A 137 -7.99 20.09 12.77
CA ARG A 137 -8.87 20.51 11.67
C ARG A 137 -8.46 21.93 11.26
N GLN A 138 -8.03 22.11 10.02
CA GLN A 138 -8.15 23.42 9.38
C GLN A 138 -9.32 23.35 8.39
N THR A 139 -10.45 23.86 8.87
CA THR A 139 -11.60 24.21 8.05
C THR A 139 -11.24 25.49 7.30
N ILE A 140 -11.05 25.42 5.98
CA ILE A 140 -11.06 26.62 5.15
C ILE A 140 -12.50 26.80 4.67
N LYS A 141 -13.19 27.80 5.24
CA LYS A 141 -14.42 28.37 4.68
C LYS A 141 -14.03 29.33 3.53
N PRO A 142 -14.91 29.54 2.54
CA PRO A 142 -14.58 30.08 1.22
C PRO A 142 -14.10 31.52 1.24
#